data_AF-A0AAN8ZZL4-F1
#
_entry.id   AF-A0AAN8ZZL4-F1
#
_cell.length_a   1.000
_cell.length_b   1.000
_cell.length_c   1.000
_cell.angle_alpha   90.00
_cell.angle_beta   90.00
_cell.angle_gamma   90.00
#
_symmetry.space_group_name_H-M   'P 1'
#
loop_
_entity.id
_entity.type
_entity.pdbx_description
1 polymer ?
#
loop_
_entity_poly.entity_id
_entity_poly.type
_entity_poly.pdbx_seq_one_letter_code
_entity_poly.pdbx_strand_id
1 'polypeptide(L)'
;MNSKQHRAWYALFILLVLVFSTRVTSLGVFQAQPQDIERSISKIQRLHALGGTNFNDALLKALTEINNFNLTMGAKQIVFLTDGRPNLGEKKPNQLRRNIREANIHHHPIFSLGFGHDADMRLLRQVSSDNRGLTRKIDEDIRPAEQLKGFYEEISAPLMTDVDVMYLEDEVDPNSVVRHGPSTFYAGDEMVLAGQLVEGATQVQPIITGQGSSGPLQFRVSRISTTEPPPERDNYVERLWAYLSVQ
;
A
#
# COMPACT_ATOMS: atom_id res chain seq x y z
N MET A 1 -26.60 23.93 -2.17
CA MET A 1 -26.02 22.85 -1.33
C MET A 1 -24.65 23.31 -0.84
N ASN A 2 -24.40 23.15 0.46
CA ASN A 2 -23.55 24.03 1.27
C ASN A 2 -22.07 23.60 1.26
N SER A 3 -21.16 24.53 0.90
CA SER A 3 -19.70 24.36 0.78
C SER A 3 -18.96 24.08 2.10
N LYS A 4 -19.70 23.92 3.21
CA LYS A 4 -19.15 23.62 4.54
C LYS A 4 -18.98 22.12 4.81
N GLN A 5 -19.60 21.22 4.05
CA GLN A 5 -19.51 19.78 4.28
C GLN A 5 -18.20 19.13 3.78
N HIS A 6 -17.45 19.79 2.89
CA HIS A 6 -16.14 19.31 2.44
C HIS A 6 -14.99 19.61 3.43
N ARG A 7 -15.23 20.40 4.49
CA ARG A 7 -14.18 20.82 5.43
C ARG A 7 -13.92 19.86 6.59
N ALA A 8 -14.71 18.80 6.74
CA ALA A 8 -14.56 17.83 7.82
C ALA A 8 -13.59 16.68 7.53
N TRP A 9 -12.99 16.64 6.33
CA TRP A 9 -12.07 15.57 5.90
C TRP A 9 -10.60 15.83 6.20
N TYR A 10 -10.25 16.96 6.83
CA TYR A 10 -8.92 17.13 7.42
C TYR A 10 -8.82 16.32 8.72
N ALA A 11 -9.01 15.01 8.62
CA ALA A 11 -8.35 14.07 9.51
C ALA A 11 -6.86 14.42 9.52
N LEU A 12 -6.21 14.19 10.66
CA LEU A 12 -4.82 14.55 10.95
C LEU A 12 -3.86 14.02 9.85
N PHE A 13 -3.68 14.77 8.76
CA PHE A 13 -2.76 14.41 7.69
C PHE A 13 -1.39 14.97 8.02
N ILE A 14 -0.44 14.05 8.23
CA ILE A 14 0.96 14.36 8.53
C ILE A 14 1.80 13.86 7.37
N LEU A 15 2.59 14.75 6.78
CA LEU A 15 3.51 14.46 5.70
C LEU A 15 4.95 14.69 6.14
N LEU A 16 5.74 13.61 6.21
CA LEU A 16 7.20 13.69 6.28
C LEU A 16 7.76 13.68 4.85
N VAL A 17 8.55 14.68 4.48
CA VAL A 17 9.22 14.71 3.18
C VAL A 17 10.71 14.42 3.36
N LEU A 18 11.15 13.29 2.80
CA LEU A 18 12.56 12.95 2.68
C LEU A 18 13.01 13.16 1.24
N VAL A 19 14.20 13.74 1.07
CA VAL A 19 14.87 13.87 -0.23
C VAL A 19 16.15 13.06 -0.16
N PHE A 20 16.41 12.29 -1.20
CA PHE A 20 17.57 11.43 -1.27
C PHE A 20 18.39 11.70 -2.52
N SER A 21 19.70 11.62 -2.35
CA SER A 21 20.65 11.52 -3.45
C SER A 21 21.86 10.70 -3.00
N THR A 22 23.00 11.36 -2.76
CA THR A 22 24.14 10.77 -2.03
C THR A 22 23.81 10.55 -0.55
N ARG A 23 22.98 11.43 0.02
CA ARG A 23 22.52 11.37 1.41
C ARG A 23 21.00 11.48 1.44
N VAL A 24 20.41 11.07 2.56
CA VAL A 24 18.98 11.25 2.82
C VAL A 24 18.81 12.42 3.78
N THR A 25 18.04 13.43 3.38
CA THR A 25 17.77 14.63 4.17
C THR A 25 16.28 14.79 4.37
N SER A 26 15.87 15.12 5.60
CA SER A 26 14.48 15.50 5.87
C SER A 26 14.26 16.96 5.51
N LEU A 27 13.28 17.25 4.65
CA LEU A 27 12.78 18.61 4.45
C LEU A 27 11.86 19.04 5.59
N GLY A 28 11.34 18.09 6.36
CA GLY A 28 10.54 18.35 7.55
C GLY A 28 9.25 17.54 7.57
N VAL A 29 8.52 17.76 8.65
CA VAL A 29 7.18 17.23 8.89
C VAL A 29 6.19 18.37 8.73
N PHE A 30 5.13 18.14 7.96
CA PHE A 30 4.12 19.12 7.60
C PHE A 30 2.74 18.57 7.95
N GLN A 31 1.87 19.41 8.48
CA GLN A 31 0.45 19.10 8.62
C GLN A 31 -0.33 19.73 7.46
N ALA A 32 -1.56 19.28 7.22
CA ALA A 32 -2.43 19.86 6.19
C ALA A 32 -3.00 21.26 6.56
N GLN A 33 -2.17 22.12 7.15
CA GLN A 33 -2.49 23.53 7.45
C GLN A 33 -1.94 24.43 6.32
N PRO A 34 -2.62 25.55 5.97
CA PRO A 34 -2.19 26.42 4.87
C PRO A 34 -0.72 26.86 4.95
N GLN A 35 -0.26 27.22 6.15
CA GLN A 35 1.12 27.65 6.40
C GLN A 35 2.14 26.52 6.18
N ASP A 36 1.80 25.28 6.54
CA ASP A 36 2.64 24.11 6.34
C ASP A 36 2.72 23.71 4.87
N ILE A 37 1.60 23.85 4.15
CA ILE A 37 1.56 23.65 2.70
C ILE A 37 2.50 24.65 2.02
N GLU A 38 2.37 25.95 2.29
CA GLU A 38 3.24 26.99 1.72
C GLU A 38 4.72 26.75 2.07
N ARG A 39 5.01 26.38 3.32
CA ARG A 39 6.36 26.07 3.78
C ARG A 39 6.94 24.85 3.07
N SER A 40 6.15 23.79 2.88
CA SER A 40 6.58 22.59 2.16
C SER A 40 6.91 22.90 0.70
N ILE A 41 6.04 23.66 0.01
CA ILE A 41 6.24 24.08 -1.38
C ILE A 41 7.51 24.91 -1.51
N SER A 42 7.73 25.89 -0.63
CA SER A 42 8.93 26.73 -0.67
C SER A 42 10.22 25.92 -0.48
N LYS A 43 10.20 24.86 0.35
CA LYS A 43 11.35 23.97 0.51
C LYS A 43 11.58 23.10 -0.71
N ILE A 44 10.53 22.55 -1.31
CA ILE A 44 10.60 21.73 -2.54
C ILE A 44 11.15 22.55 -3.71
N GLN A 45 10.71 23.81 -3.87
CA GLN A 45 11.17 24.70 -4.94
C GLN A 45 12.66 25.05 -4.86
N ARG A 46 13.32 24.85 -3.71
CA ARG A 46 14.76 25.10 -3.52
C ARG A 46 15.61 23.84 -3.70
N LEU A 47 14.99 22.72 -4.08
CA LEU A 47 15.72 21.49 -4.35
C LEU A 47 16.53 21.62 -5.64
N HIS A 48 17.75 21.12 -5.59
CA HIS A 48 18.63 21.00 -6.75
C HIS A 48 19.13 19.57 -6.83
N ALA A 49 19.07 18.99 -8.03
CA ALA A 49 19.57 17.64 -8.27
C ALA A 49 21.10 17.64 -8.11
N LEU A 50 21.59 16.92 -7.11
CA LEU A 50 23.02 16.82 -6.80
C LEU A 50 23.33 15.45 -6.22
N GLY A 51 24.37 14.78 -6.73
CA GLY A 51 24.89 13.54 -6.17
C GLY A 51 24.38 12.27 -6.86
N GLY A 52 24.45 11.15 -6.13
CA GLY A 52 24.02 9.84 -6.61
C GLY A 52 22.55 9.55 -6.29
N THR A 53 22.19 8.27 -6.36
CA THR A 53 20.85 7.75 -6.19
C THR A 53 20.92 6.57 -5.23
N ASN A 54 20.70 6.81 -3.94
CA ASN A 54 20.80 5.79 -2.88
C ASN A 54 19.42 5.35 -2.38
N PHE A 55 18.83 4.35 -3.06
CA PHE A 55 17.51 3.82 -2.74
C PHE A 55 17.47 3.14 -1.37
N ASN A 56 18.50 2.36 -1.05
CA ASN A 56 18.55 1.57 0.18
C ASN A 56 18.44 2.48 1.41
N ASP A 57 19.30 3.49 1.51
CA ASP A 57 19.30 4.36 2.67
C ASP A 57 18.03 5.22 2.74
N ALA A 58 17.50 5.64 1.59
CA ALA A 58 16.25 6.41 1.51
C ALA A 58 15.08 5.62 2.12
N LEU A 59 14.91 4.37 1.71
CA LEU A 59 13.81 3.51 2.16
C LEU A 59 14.00 3.05 3.61
N LEU A 60 15.22 2.72 4.02
CA LEU A 60 15.51 2.40 5.43
C LEU A 60 15.27 3.59 6.36
N LYS A 61 15.66 4.80 5.93
CA LYS A 61 15.41 6.03 6.69
C LYS A 61 13.91 6.31 6.76
N ALA A 62 13.17 6.17 5.66
CA ALA A 62 11.72 6.33 5.64
C ALA A 62 11.02 5.36 6.61
N LEU A 63 11.39 4.08 6.59
CA LEU A 63 10.86 3.06 7.51
C LEU A 63 11.19 3.36 8.98
N THR A 64 12.39 3.89 9.24
CA THR A 64 12.77 4.29 10.61
C THR A 64 11.94 5.49 11.08
N GLU A 65 11.81 6.53 10.24
CA GLU A 65 11.11 7.75 10.62
C GLU A 65 9.60 7.56 10.74
N ILE A 66 8.97 6.79 9.85
CA ILE A 66 7.52 6.55 9.89
C ILE A 66 7.07 5.85 11.19
N ASN A 67 7.96 5.06 11.79
CA ASN A 67 7.72 4.40 13.08
C ASN A 67 7.72 5.37 14.26
N ASN A 68 8.34 6.55 14.14
CA ASN A 68 8.39 7.56 15.20
C ASN A 68 7.05 8.31 15.37
N PHE A 69 6.13 8.19 14.41
CA PHE A 69 4.82 8.84 14.47
C PHE A 69 3.80 7.91 15.13
N ASN A 70 3.19 8.32 16.23
CA ASN A 70 2.05 7.61 16.80
C ASN A 70 0.76 8.13 16.16
N LEU A 71 0.14 7.33 15.31
CA LEU A 71 -1.18 7.59 14.75
C LEU A 71 -2.19 6.70 15.48
N THR A 72 -3.19 7.31 16.10
CA THR A 72 -4.32 6.60 16.74
C THR A 72 -5.39 6.20 15.73
N MET A 73 -5.47 6.90 14.59
CA MET A 73 -6.38 6.63 13.48
C MET A 73 -5.70 6.99 12.15
N GLY A 74 -5.97 6.23 11.09
CA GLY A 74 -5.41 6.44 9.74
C GLY A 74 -4.32 5.42 9.36
N ALA A 75 -3.84 5.50 8.12
CA ALA A 75 -2.79 4.61 7.61
C ALA A 75 -1.42 5.31 7.56
N LYS A 76 -0.37 4.54 7.86
CA LYS A 76 1.02 4.91 7.60
C LYS A 76 1.45 4.30 6.27
N GLN A 77 1.91 5.11 5.35
CA GLN A 77 2.34 4.66 4.02
C GLN A 77 3.56 5.43 3.54
N ILE A 78 4.37 4.79 2.71
CA ILE A 78 5.55 5.38 2.07
C ILE A 78 5.27 5.51 0.57
N VAL A 79 5.50 6.71 0.02
CA VAL A 79 5.51 6.96 -1.42
C VAL A 79 6.94 7.25 -1.84
N PHE A 80 7.50 6.39 -2.69
CA PHE A 80 8.86 6.47 -3.17
C PHE A 80 8.88 6.91 -4.64
N LEU A 81 9.41 8.10 -4.92
CA LEU A 81 9.49 8.67 -6.27
C LEU A 81 10.94 8.74 -6.75
N THR A 82 11.20 8.26 -7.96
CA THR A 82 12.54 8.33 -8.58
C THR A 82 12.43 8.35 -10.10
N ASP A 83 13.37 9.02 -10.75
CA ASP A 83 13.57 9.03 -12.20
C ASP A 83 14.66 8.06 -12.67
N GLY A 84 15.38 7.41 -11.76
CA GLY A 84 16.62 6.71 -12.08
C GLY A 84 16.78 5.33 -11.42
N ARG A 85 18.03 4.86 -11.43
CA ARG A 85 18.43 3.56 -10.88
C ARG A 85 19.34 3.75 -9.67
N PRO A 86 19.37 2.82 -8.71
CA PRO A 86 20.30 2.91 -7.59
C PRO A 86 21.75 2.86 -8.11
N ASN A 87 22.51 3.91 -7.88
CA ASN A 87 23.91 4.02 -8.30
C ASN A 87 24.88 4.29 -7.14
N LEU A 88 24.35 4.48 -5.93
CA LEU A 88 25.09 4.64 -4.68
C LEU A 88 24.49 3.76 -3.58
N GLY A 89 25.31 3.35 -2.61
CA GLY A 89 24.90 2.47 -1.52
C GLY A 89 24.81 1.02 -1.97
N GLU A 90 23.82 0.28 -1.46
CA GLU A 90 23.50 -1.05 -1.95
C GLU A 90 22.80 -0.97 -3.31
N LYS A 91 23.34 -1.67 -4.30
CA LYS A 91 22.90 -1.63 -5.70
C LYS A 91 22.36 -2.96 -6.18
N LYS A 92 22.61 -4.06 -5.47
CA LYS A 92 22.14 -5.40 -5.82
C LYS A 92 20.65 -5.49 -5.51
N PRO A 93 19.78 -5.70 -6.52
CA PRO A 93 18.33 -5.76 -6.34
C PRO A 93 17.87 -6.68 -5.21
N ASN A 94 18.43 -7.90 -5.14
CA ASN A 94 18.04 -8.89 -4.14
C ASN A 94 18.42 -8.48 -2.72
N GLN A 95 19.59 -7.87 -2.53
CA GLN A 95 20.03 -7.41 -1.21
C GLN A 95 19.22 -6.19 -0.77
N LEU A 96 18.97 -5.25 -1.68
CA LEU A 96 18.15 -4.07 -1.42
C LEU A 96 16.73 -4.46 -0.98
N ARG A 97 16.07 -5.34 -1.73
CA ARG A 97 14.74 -5.87 -1.37
C ARG A 97 14.75 -6.54 -0.01
N ARG A 98 15.75 -7.38 0.26
CA ARG A 98 15.91 -8.07 1.54
C ARG A 98 16.04 -7.08 2.70
N ASN A 99 16.91 -6.07 2.56
CA ASN A 99 17.12 -5.03 3.59
C ASN A 99 15.81 -4.31 3.92
N ILE A 100 15.05 -3.91 2.88
CA ILE A 100 13.77 -3.20 3.08
C ILE A 100 12.74 -4.11 3.75
N ARG A 101 12.61 -5.36 3.30
CA ARG A 101 11.66 -6.33 3.88
C ARG A 101 11.97 -6.61 5.35
N GLU A 102 13.25 -6.78 5.69
CA GLU A 102 13.68 -7.02 7.07
C GLU A 102 13.48 -5.78 7.96
N ALA A 103 13.62 -4.57 7.40
CA ALA A 103 13.38 -3.32 8.12
C ALA A 103 11.89 -2.98 8.28
N ASN A 104 11.03 -3.44 7.38
CA ASN A 104 9.59 -3.16 7.40
C ASN A 104 8.80 -4.09 8.34
N ILE A 105 9.21 -4.11 9.61
CA ILE A 105 8.64 -4.98 10.66
C ILE A 105 7.15 -4.74 10.94
N HIS A 106 6.64 -3.55 10.62
CA HIS A 106 5.24 -3.16 10.81
C HIS A 106 4.41 -3.24 9.52
N HIS A 107 5.00 -3.77 8.44
CA HIS A 107 4.32 -3.99 7.16
C HIS A 107 3.66 -2.74 6.56
N HIS A 108 4.31 -1.58 6.67
CA HIS A 108 3.85 -0.34 6.04
C HIS A 108 3.82 -0.49 4.51
N PRO A 109 2.73 -0.11 3.83
CA PRO A 109 2.69 -0.07 2.38
C PRO A 109 3.79 0.82 1.79
N ILE A 110 4.56 0.29 0.83
CA ILE A 110 5.55 1.06 0.05
C ILE A 110 5.08 1.14 -1.40
N PHE A 111 4.55 2.30 -1.78
CA PHE A 111 4.19 2.60 -3.15
C PHE A 111 5.35 3.24 -3.89
N SER A 112 5.61 2.77 -5.11
CA SER A 112 6.72 3.29 -5.91
C SER A 112 6.20 3.99 -7.17
N LEU A 113 6.82 5.12 -7.49
CA LEU A 113 6.58 5.94 -8.66
C LEU A 113 7.89 6.04 -9.45
N GLY A 114 7.91 5.47 -10.65
CA GLY A 114 9.02 5.63 -11.59
C GLY A 114 8.71 6.75 -12.58
N PHE A 115 9.46 7.83 -12.55
CA PHE A 115 9.28 9.00 -13.41
C PHE A 115 10.14 8.89 -14.67
N GLY A 116 9.55 9.14 -15.84
CA GLY A 116 10.27 9.07 -17.11
C GLY A 116 10.69 7.65 -17.49
N HIS A 117 11.82 7.53 -18.20
CA HIS A 117 12.24 6.28 -18.85
C HIS A 117 13.38 5.53 -18.13
N ASP A 118 14.16 6.22 -17.30
CA ASP A 118 15.40 5.66 -16.74
C ASP A 118 15.20 4.89 -15.44
N ALA A 119 14.05 5.08 -14.78
CA ALA A 119 13.68 4.38 -13.56
C ALA A 119 13.71 2.84 -13.74
N ASP A 120 14.30 2.13 -12.78
CA ASP A 120 14.26 0.66 -12.77
C ASP A 120 12.88 0.15 -12.35
N MET A 121 11.94 0.16 -13.29
CA MET A 121 10.55 -0.25 -13.05
C MET A 121 10.42 -1.69 -12.57
N ARG A 122 11.39 -2.56 -12.86
CA ARG A 122 11.38 -3.95 -12.38
C ARG A 122 11.69 -3.98 -10.89
N LEU A 123 12.76 -3.29 -10.47
CA LEU A 123 13.12 -3.18 -9.07
C LEU A 123 12.01 -2.52 -8.25
N LEU A 124 11.44 -1.41 -8.74
CA LEU A 124 10.36 -0.69 -8.06
C LEU A 124 9.13 -1.59 -7.84
N ARG A 125 8.70 -2.34 -8.87
CA ARG A 125 7.61 -3.32 -8.75
C ARG A 125 7.89 -4.38 -7.70
N GLN A 126 9.12 -4.90 -7.66
CA GLN A 126 9.50 -5.91 -6.70
C GLN A 126 9.53 -5.36 -5.26
N VAL A 127 10.08 -4.16 -5.06
CA VAL A 127 10.08 -3.50 -3.74
C VAL A 127 8.65 -3.25 -3.25
N SER A 128 7.78 -2.70 -4.11
CA SER A 128 6.39 -2.45 -3.73
C SER A 128 5.61 -3.73 -3.45
N SER A 129 5.77 -4.76 -4.30
CA SER A 129 5.12 -6.07 -4.11
C SER A 129 5.54 -6.74 -2.80
N ASP A 130 6.82 -6.66 -2.43
CA ASP A 130 7.32 -7.21 -1.16
C ASP A 130 6.76 -6.48 0.07
N ASN A 131 6.18 -5.29 -0.12
CA ASN A 131 5.79 -4.37 0.94
C ASN A 131 4.35 -3.85 0.74
N ARG A 132 3.42 -4.70 0.26
CA ARG A 132 1.97 -4.43 0.18
C ARG A 132 1.59 -3.13 -0.56
N GLY A 133 2.44 -2.65 -1.46
CA GLY A 133 2.20 -1.45 -2.25
C GLY A 133 2.20 -1.75 -3.74
N LEU A 134 1.93 -0.71 -4.53
CA LEU A 134 1.87 -0.80 -5.99
C LEU A 134 2.91 0.05 -6.73
N THR A 135 3.13 -0.39 -7.96
CA THR A 135 3.89 0.18 -9.08
C THR A 135 3.21 1.23 -9.95
N ARG A 136 3.59 2.51 -10.02
CA ARG A 136 3.12 3.39 -11.13
C ARG A 136 4.31 3.95 -11.92
N LYS A 137 4.23 3.87 -13.25
CA LYS A 137 5.10 4.64 -14.15
C LYS A 137 4.43 5.99 -14.40
N ILE A 138 5.17 7.07 -14.24
CA ILE A 138 4.75 8.42 -14.59
C ILE A 138 5.43 8.79 -15.89
N ASP A 139 4.62 8.97 -16.94
CA ASP A 139 5.11 9.43 -18.23
C ASP A 139 5.40 10.93 -18.16
N GLU A 140 6.66 11.32 -18.41
CA GLU A 140 7.09 12.71 -18.31
C GLU A 140 6.54 13.59 -19.44
N ASP A 141 6.17 12.99 -20.57
CA ASP A 141 5.63 13.70 -21.74
C ASP A 141 4.10 13.87 -21.67
N ILE A 142 3.41 13.15 -20.78
CA ILE A 142 1.95 13.07 -20.76
C ILE A 142 1.36 13.57 -19.43
N ARG A 143 1.22 14.89 -19.26
CA ARG A 143 0.52 15.49 -18.08
C ARG A 143 0.97 14.86 -16.74
N PRO A 144 2.27 14.83 -16.41
CA PRO A 144 2.80 14.11 -15.25
C PRO A 144 2.17 14.54 -13.91
N ALA A 145 1.82 15.83 -13.76
CA ALA A 145 1.15 16.33 -12.58
C ALA A 145 -0.22 15.66 -12.33
N GLU A 146 -0.95 15.34 -13.40
CA GLU A 146 -2.26 14.70 -13.29
C GLU A 146 -2.16 13.21 -13.02
N GLN A 147 -1.16 12.54 -13.61
CA GLN A 147 -0.85 11.15 -13.26
C GLN A 147 -0.49 11.02 -11.77
N LEU A 148 0.36 11.92 -11.26
CA LEU A 148 0.72 11.96 -9.84
C LEU A 148 -0.49 12.24 -8.94
N LYS A 149 -1.36 13.18 -9.35
CA LYS A 149 -2.59 13.49 -8.63
C LYS A 149 -3.54 12.29 -8.59
N GLY A 150 -3.79 11.63 -9.72
CA GLY A 150 -4.67 10.47 -9.78
C GLY A 150 -4.17 9.29 -8.94
N PHE A 151 -2.85 9.04 -8.96
CA PHE A 151 -2.24 8.07 -8.06
C PHE A 151 -2.43 8.44 -6.59
N TYR A 152 -2.25 9.72 -6.23
CA TYR A 152 -2.46 10.14 -4.84
C TYR A 152 -3.94 9.99 -4.44
N GLU A 153 -4.89 10.32 -5.31
CA GLU A 153 -6.32 10.13 -5.06
C GLU A 153 -6.66 8.67 -4.74
N GLU A 154 -6.05 7.71 -5.46
CA GLU A 154 -6.18 6.26 -5.24
C GLU A 154 -5.69 5.84 -3.84
N ILE A 155 -4.54 6.34 -3.38
CA ILE A 155 -3.93 5.91 -2.11
C ILE A 155 -4.21 6.85 -0.91
N SER A 156 -4.92 7.96 -1.10
CA SER A 156 -5.07 9.00 -0.07
C SER A 156 -6.14 8.70 0.98
N ALA A 157 -7.06 7.78 0.68
CA ALA A 157 -8.19 7.46 1.54
C ALA A 157 -8.34 5.94 1.73
N PRO A 158 -7.59 5.33 2.66
CA PRO A 158 -7.84 3.95 3.05
C PRO A 158 -9.25 3.87 3.66
N LEU A 159 -10.09 2.99 3.12
CA LEU A 159 -11.42 2.73 3.63
C LEU A 159 -11.34 1.91 4.93
N MET A 160 -10.36 1.00 5.02
CA MET A 160 -10.15 0.12 6.16
C MET A 160 -8.68 -0.30 6.25
N THR A 161 -8.13 -0.36 7.45
CA THR A 161 -6.76 -0.83 7.73
C THR A 161 -6.79 -2.07 8.60
N ASP A 162 -5.69 -2.83 8.64
CA ASP A 162 -5.57 -4.08 9.40
C ASP A 162 -6.74 -5.04 9.15
N VAL A 163 -7.09 -5.20 7.87
CA VAL A 163 -8.21 -6.04 7.45
C VAL A 163 -7.88 -7.50 7.66
N ASP A 164 -8.62 -8.11 8.57
CA ASP A 164 -8.57 -9.53 8.89
C ASP A 164 -9.91 -10.21 8.61
N VAL A 165 -9.86 -11.50 8.28
CA VAL A 165 -11.05 -12.30 7.98
C VAL A 165 -10.99 -13.58 8.80
N MET A 166 -11.96 -13.71 9.70
CA MET A 166 -12.08 -14.85 10.59
C MET A 166 -13.15 -15.80 10.06
N TYR A 167 -12.87 -17.09 10.16
CA TYR A 167 -13.79 -18.19 9.89
C TYR A 167 -14.02 -18.97 11.18
N LEU A 168 -15.18 -19.61 11.33
CA LEU A 168 -15.39 -20.54 12.44
C LEU A 168 -14.63 -21.85 12.17
N GLU A 169 -14.13 -22.49 13.24
CA GLU A 169 -13.27 -23.69 13.14
C GLU A 169 -13.95 -24.88 12.47
N ASP A 170 -15.29 -24.94 12.51
CA ASP A 170 -16.12 -25.98 11.91
C ASP A 170 -16.56 -25.67 10.47
N GLU A 171 -16.21 -24.49 9.93
CA GLU A 171 -16.61 -24.06 8.58
C GLU A 171 -15.48 -24.23 7.55
N VAL A 172 -14.26 -23.84 7.89
CA VAL A 172 -13.11 -23.76 6.96
C VAL A 172 -11.87 -24.35 7.62
N ASP A 173 -11.10 -25.18 6.89
CA ASP A 173 -9.80 -25.65 7.38
C ASP A 173 -8.85 -24.44 7.51
N PRO A 174 -8.44 -24.06 8.73
CA PRO A 174 -7.64 -22.86 8.95
C PRO A 174 -6.26 -22.95 8.29
N ASN A 175 -5.74 -24.17 8.04
CA ASN A 175 -4.44 -24.36 7.40
C ASN A 175 -4.50 -24.23 5.87
N SER A 176 -5.70 -24.21 5.30
CA SER A 176 -5.92 -24.12 3.84
C SER A 176 -6.11 -22.69 3.33
N VAL A 177 -6.32 -21.72 4.23
CA VAL A 177 -6.69 -20.36 3.86
C VAL A 177 -5.48 -19.61 3.31
N VAL A 178 -5.62 -19.14 2.08
CA VAL A 178 -4.67 -18.27 1.40
C VAL A 178 -5.28 -16.89 1.17
N ARG A 179 -4.48 -15.86 1.38
CA ARG A 179 -4.88 -14.45 1.28
C ARG A 179 -4.07 -13.75 0.21
N HIS A 180 -4.75 -13.22 -0.78
CA HIS A 180 -4.16 -12.41 -1.83
C HIS A 180 -4.72 -10.98 -1.78
N GLY A 181 -3.83 -9.99 -1.77
CA GLY A 181 -4.19 -8.57 -1.69
C GLY A 181 -3.72 -7.88 -0.40
N PRO A 182 -3.90 -6.55 -0.30
CA PRO A 182 -3.30 -5.74 0.76
C PRO A 182 -4.01 -5.92 2.12
N SER A 183 -3.33 -5.58 3.21
CA SER A 183 -3.92 -5.49 4.57
C SER A 183 -4.68 -4.19 4.83
N THR A 184 -4.44 -3.21 3.96
CA THR A 184 -5.12 -1.93 3.95
C THR A 184 -5.95 -1.88 2.68
N PHE A 185 -7.23 -1.59 2.82
CA PHE A 185 -8.20 -1.60 1.74
C PHE A 185 -8.51 -0.16 1.33
N TYR A 186 -8.13 0.21 0.12
CA TYR A 186 -8.42 1.50 -0.50
C TYR A 186 -9.65 1.40 -1.43
N ALA A 187 -10.20 2.53 -1.85
CA ALA A 187 -11.32 2.53 -2.78
C ALA A 187 -10.88 1.98 -4.14
N GLY A 188 -11.51 0.88 -4.58
CA GLY A 188 -11.17 0.18 -5.82
C GLY A 188 -10.22 -0.99 -5.64
N ASP A 189 -9.69 -1.21 -4.43
CA ASP A 189 -8.93 -2.43 -4.12
C ASP A 189 -9.82 -3.68 -4.16
N GLU A 190 -9.16 -4.81 -4.38
CA GLU A 190 -9.74 -6.13 -4.25
C GLU A 190 -8.84 -7.00 -3.34
N MET A 191 -9.47 -7.69 -2.40
CA MET A 191 -8.83 -8.69 -1.55
C MET A 191 -9.55 -10.02 -1.75
N VAL A 192 -8.78 -11.06 -2.05
CA VAL A 192 -9.30 -12.40 -2.32
C VAL A 192 -8.76 -13.34 -1.26
N LEU A 193 -9.66 -14.03 -0.56
CA LEU A 193 -9.33 -15.16 0.30
C LEU A 193 -9.92 -16.42 -0.29
N ALA A 194 -9.15 -17.49 -0.28
CA ALA A 194 -9.60 -18.81 -0.73
C ALA A 194 -9.15 -19.87 0.29
N GLY A 195 -9.97 -20.89 0.51
CA GLY A 195 -9.68 -21.98 1.44
C GLY A 195 -10.57 -23.18 1.15
N GLN A 196 -10.34 -24.26 1.88
CA GLN A 196 -11.11 -25.49 1.82
C GLN A 196 -12.12 -25.54 2.97
N LEU A 197 -13.32 -26.01 2.67
CA LEU A 197 -14.34 -26.28 3.68
C LEU A 197 -13.97 -27.51 4.50
N VAL A 198 -14.33 -27.51 5.78
CA VAL A 198 -14.28 -28.72 6.60
C VAL A 198 -15.31 -29.73 6.08
N GLU A 199 -15.04 -31.03 6.22
CA GLU A 199 -15.97 -32.08 5.80
C GLU A 199 -17.34 -31.92 6.48
N GLY A 200 -18.40 -31.87 5.68
CA GLY A 200 -19.77 -31.67 6.17
C GLY A 200 -20.18 -30.21 6.36
N ALA A 201 -19.27 -29.24 6.23
CA ALA A 201 -19.62 -27.82 6.22
C ALA A 201 -20.43 -27.48 4.96
N THR A 202 -21.59 -26.83 5.16
CA THR A 202 -22.51 -26.44 4.07
C THR A 202 -22.68 -24.94 3.97
N GLN A 203 -22.13 -24.19 4.92
CA GLN A 203 -22.21 -22.74 5.00
C GLN A 203 -20.90 -22.19 5.54
N VAL A 204 -20.59 -20.94 5.17
CA VAL A 204 -19.46 -20.19 5.71
C VAL A 204 -19.99 -18.82 6.11
N GLN A 205 -19.65 -18.37 7.31
CA GLN A 205 -20.03 -17.05 7.82
C GLN A 205 -18.77 -16.26 8.23
N PRO A 206 -18.01 -15.73 7.24
CA PRO A 206 -16.81 -14.98 7.54
C PRO A 206 -17.14 -13.71 8.31
N ILE A 207 -16.30 -13.42 9.30
CA ILE A 207 -16.32 -12.16 10.04
C ILE A 207 -15.12 -11.34 9.57
N ILE A 208 -15.39 -10.20 8.94
CA ILE A 208 -14.35 -9.28 8.49
C ILE A 208 -14.16 -8.22 9.57
N THR A 209 -12.93 -8.02 10.03
CA THR A 209 -12.57 -7.03 11.05
C THR A 209 -11.45 -6.13 10.58
N GLY A 210 -11.33 -4.95 11.17
CA GLY A 210 -10.24 -4.01 10.90
C GLY A 210 -10.53 -2.63 11.48
N GLN A 211 -9.75 -1.63 11.09
CA GLN A 211 -9.80 -0.28 11.63
C GLN A 211 -10.25 0.71 10.56
N GLY A 212 -11.36 1.39 10.81
CA GLY A 212 -11.84 2.51 9.99
C GLY A 212 -11.49 3.87 10.59
N SER A 213 -11.86 4.94 9.89
CA SER A 213 -11.61 6.32 10.34
C SER A 213 -12.30 6.69 11.67
N SER A 214 -13.35 5.96 12.05
CA SER A 214 -14.16 6.20 13.24
C SER A 214 -13.93 5.15 14.35
N GLY A 215 -12.92 4.29 14.19
CA GLY A 215 -12.61 3.18 15.10
C GLY A 215 -12.80 1.80 14.46
N PRO A 216 -12.84 0.74 15.28
CA PRO A 216 -12.94 -0.63 14.80
C PRO A 216 -14.21 -0.88 13.97
N LEU A 217 -14.06 -1.58 12.85
CA LEU A 217 -15.14 -2.02 11.98
C LEU A 217 -15.26 -3.53 12.01
N GLN A 218 -16.50 -4.02 11.99
CA GLN A 218 -16.82 -5.43 11.85
C GLN A 218 -17.94 -5.59 10.84
N PHE A 219 -17.73 -6.47 9.86
CA PHE A 219 -18.73 -6.83 8.86
C PHE A 219 -19.00 -8.33 8.94
N ARG A 220 -20.26 -8.69 8.76
CA ARG A 220 -20.70 -10.07 8.54
C ARG A 220 -21.18 -10.19 7.10
N VAL A 221 -20.74 -11.23 6.40
CA VAL A 221 -21.13 -11.45 5.01
C VAL A 221 -22.60 -11.82 4.95
N SER A 222 -23.38 -11.06 4.17
CA SER A 222 -24.84 -11.21 4.06
C SER A 222 -25.30 -11.90 2.78
N ARG A 223 -24.37 -12.22 1.86
CA ARG A 223 -24.65 -12.92 0.61
C ARG A 223 -23.74 -14.12 0.44
N ILE A 224 -24.33 -15.30 0.53
CA ILE A 224 -23.72 -16.57 0.13
C ILE A 224 -24.27 -16.89 -1.25
N SER A 225 -23.42 -16.91 -2.27
CA SER A 225 -23.81 -17.42 -3.58
C SER A 225 -23.49 -18.90 -3.62
N THR A 226 -24.54 -19.73 -3.52
CA THR A 226 -24.44 -21.19 -3.65
C THR A 226 -24.69 -21.66 -5.08
N THR A 227 -24.62 -20.75 -6.07
CA THR A 227 -24.85 -21.14 -7.46
C THR A 227 -23.75 -22.09 -7.88
N GLU A 228 -24.11 -23.34 -8.18
CA GLU A 228 -23.22 -24.30 -8.80
C GLU A 228 -22.61 -23.66 -10.06
N PRO A 229 -21.28 -23.74 -10.24
CA PRO A 229 -20.67 -23.25 -11.45
C PRO A 229 -21.29 -23.98 -12.66
N PRO A 230 -21.46 -23.30 -13.81
CA PRO A 230 -21.93 -23.97 -15.01
C PRO A 230 -21.00 -25.14 -15.36
N PRO A 231 -21.52 -26.26 -15.90
CA PRO A 231 -20.77 -27.52 -16.08
C PRO A 231 -19.51 -27.39 -16.95
N GLU A 232 -19.39 -26.34 -17.76
CA GLU A 232 -18.19 -26.00 -18.52
C GLU A 232 -17.04 -25.42 -17.65
N ARG A 233 -17.29 -25.16 -16.36
CA ARG A 233 -16.36 -24.60 -15.36
C ARG A 233 -16.17 -25.52 -14.15
N ASP A 234 -16.25 -26.83 -14.35
CA ASP A 234 -15.90 -27.80 -13.30
C ASP A 234 -14.54 -27.49 -12.68
N ASN A 235 -14.49 -27.56 -11.35
CA ASN A 235 -13.33 -27.32 -10.50
C ASN A 235 -12.67 -25.93 -10.64
N TYR A 236 -13.37 -24.92 -11.19
CA TYR A 236 -12.81 -23.57 -11.34
C TYR A 236 -12.39 -22.96 -9.99
N VAL A 237 -13.23 -23.09 -8.95
CA VAL A 237 -12.95 -22.55 -7.61
C VAL A 237 -11.75 -23.26 -6.97
N GLU A 238 -11.67 -24.58 -7.12
CA GLU A 238 -10.53 -25.38 -6.64
C GLU A 238 -9.22 -24.99 -7.36
N ARG A 239 -9.27 -24.80 -8.69
CA ARG A 239 -8.11 -24.35 -9.48
C ARG A 239 -7.68 -22.93 -9.12
N LEU A 240 -8.63 -22.04 -8.82
CA LEU A 240 -8.34 -20.68 -8.35
C LEU A 240 -7.65 -20.74 -6.98
N TRP A 241 -8.16 -21.54 -6.04
CA TRP A 241 -7.51 -21.75 -4.74
C TRP A 241 -6.08 -22.30 -4.90
N ALA A 242 -5.89 -23.31 -5.76
CA ALA A 242 -4.58 -23.88 -6.03
C ALA A 242 -3.61 -22.85 -6.65
N TYR A 243 -4.09 -22.01 -7.58
CA TYR A 243 -3.30 -20.93 -8.16
C TYR A 243 -2.86 -19.90 -7.11
N LEU A 244 -3.80 -19.45 -6.27
CA LEU A 244 -3.52 -18.49 -5.19
C LEU A 244 -2.60 -19.07 -4.11
N SER A 245 -2.58 -20.39 -3.93
CA SER A 245 -1.71 -21.08 -2.97
C SER A 245 -0.24 -21.18 -3.42
N VAL A 246 0.04 -20.96 -4.71
CA VAL A 246 1.39 -21.06 -5.27
C VAL A 246 2.03 -19.67 -5.51
N GLN A 247 1.22 -18.62 -5.64
CA GLN A 247 1.65 -17.23 -5.87
C GLN A 247 2.23 -16.59 -4.60
#